data_AF-A0A0K0EC20-F1
#
_entry.id   AF-A0A0K0EC20-F1
#
_cell.length_a   1.000
_cell.length_b   1.000
_cell.length_c   1.000
_cell.angle_alpha   90.00
_cell.angle_beta   90.00
_cell.angle_gamma   90.00
#
_symmetry.space_group_name_H-M   'P 1'
#
loop_
_entity.id
_entity.type
_entity.pdbx_description
1 polymer ?
#
loop_
_entity_poly.entity_id
_entity_poly.type
_entity_poly.pdbx_seq_one_letter_code
_entity_poly.pdbx_strand_id
1 'polypeptide(L)'
;MLSYQTGDTSLEDKKGGGRNRVLENEELRTLVEQNPCITVKELAQELDVSTGTISNHLKASNKTKKMDTWITHELTNEQCLRRMEICSSLLLRHKNESFLKRIITCD
;
A
#
# COMPACT_ATOMS: atom_id res chain seq x y z
N MET A 1 25.06 -43.03 28.60
CA MET A 1 24.01 -43.28 29.60
C MET A 1 23.39 -41.93 29.95
N LEU A 2 22.23 -41.60 29.37
CA LEU A 2 21.39 -40.44 29.70
C LEU A 2 20.00 -40.76 29.14
N SER A 3 19.13 -41.32 29.98
CA SER A 3 17.76 -41.72 29.65
C SER A 3 16.81 -40.55 29.91
N TYR A 4 16.09 -40.11 28.89
CA TYR A 4 15.04 -39.09 29.00
C TYR A 4 13.87 -39.63 29.82
N GLN A 5 13.59 -39.00 30.97
CA GLN A 5 12.68 -39.47 32.01
C GLN A 5 11.40 -38.65 32.16
N THR A 6 10.99 -37.85 31.17
CA THR A 6 9.75 -37.06 31.31
C THR A 6 9.05 -36.91 29.98
N GLY A 7 7.89 -37.55 29.86
CA GLY A 7 7.06 -37.67 28.66
C GLY A 7 6.34 -36.38 28.29
N ASP A 8 7.08 -35.40 27.80
CA ASP A 8 6.54 -34.36 26.94
C ASP A 8 6.63 -34.84 25.49
N THR A 9 5.51 -35.33 24.96
CA THR A 9 5.37 -35.79 23.57
C THR A 9 4.84 -34.71 22.64
N SER A 10 4.82 -33.44 23.08
CA SER A 10 4.47 -32.33 22.19
C SER A 10 5.66 -31.99 21.28
N LEU A 11 5.48 -32.23 19.98
CA LEU A 11 6.42 -31.85 18.91
C LEU A 11 6.16 -30.42 18.39
N GLU A 12 5.39 -29.61 19.13
CA GLU A 12 5.14 -28.23 18.75
C GLU A 12 6.34 -27.36 19.16
N ASP A 13 7.10 -26.90 18.18
CA ASP A 13 8.07 -25.84 18.37
C ASP A 13 7.36 -24.62 18.98
N LYS A 14 7.75 -24.26 20.22
CA LYS A 14 7.35 -22.97 20.82
C LYS A 14 7.69 -21.88 19.81
N LYS A 15 6.73 -21.03 19.44
CA LYS A 15 6.98 -19.86 18.57
C LYS A 15 8.19 -19.08 19.11
N GLY A 16 9.35 -19.30 18.52
CA GLY A 16 10.59 -18.62 18.89
C GLY A 16 10.38 -17.12 18.83
N GLY A 17 10.85 -16.40 19.85
CA GLY A 17 10.59 -14.98 20.07
C GLY A 17 10.79 -14.13 18.81
N GLY A 18 9.68 -13.79 18.16
CA GLY A 18 9.62 -13.16 16.83
C GLY A 18 9.99 -11.67 16.81
N ARG A 19 10.94 -11.23 17.64
CA ARG A 19 11.23 -9.82 17.85
C ARG A 19 11.77 -9.13 16.58
N ASN A 20 12.50 -9.87 15.72
CA ASN A 20 13.03 -9.31 14.47
C ASN A 20 11.97 -9.25 13.37
N ARG A 21 11.13 -10.29 13.24
CA ARG A 21 10.10 -10.34 12.18
C ARG A 21 9.10 -9.19 12.30
N VAL A 22 8.68 -8.83 13.52
CA VAL A 22 7.71 -7.73 13.69
C VAL A 22 8.31 -6.38 13.27
N LEU A 23 9.58 -6.11 13.63
CA LEU A 23 10.26 -4.87 13.22
C LEU A 23 10.45 -4.82 11.70
N GLU A 24 10.94 -5.92 11.08
CA GLU A 24 11.07 -6.03 9.62
C GLU A 24 9.73 -5.80 8.89
N ASN A 25 8.61 -6.28 9.45
CA ASN A 25 7.28 -6.08 8.87
C ASN A 25 6.86 -4.60 8.87
N GLU A 26 7.10 -3.89 9.97
CA GLU A 26 6.72 -2.49 10.15
C GLU A 26 7.61 -1.55 9.32
N GLU A 27 8.91 -1.83 9.27
CA GLU A 27 9.87 -1.10 8.43
C GLU A 27 9.54 -1.26 6.95
N LEU A 28 9.31 -2.50 6.48
CA LEU A 28 8.90 -2.76 5.11
C LEU A 28 7.59 -2.05 4.75
N ARG A 29 6.60 -2.08 5.65
CA ARG A 29 5.33 -1.38 5.43
C ARG A 29 5.54 0.12 5.29
N THR A 30 6.36 0.71 6.15
CA THR A 30 6.67 2.14 6.13
C THR A 30 7.36 2.54 4.83
N LEU A 31 8.34 1.77 4.35
CA LEU A 31 9.04 2.03 3.09
C LEU A 31 8.09 1.97 1.88
N VAL A 32 7.20 0.98 1.84
CA VAL A 32 6.20 0.83 0.76
C VAL A 32 5.15 1.95 0.79
N GLU A 33 4.79 2.47 1.96
CA GLU A 33 3.84 3.59 2.09
C GLU A 33 4.46 4.93 1.70
N GLN A 34 5.75 5.14 1.98
CA GLN A 34 6.48 6.35 1.58
C GLN A 34 6.73 6.42 0.08
N ASN A 35 7.06 5.29 -0.55
CA ASN A 35 7.26 5.21 -2.00
C ASN A 35 6.58 3.95 -2.56
N PRO A 36 5.31 4.05 -2.99
CA PRO A 36 4.58 2.92 -3.57
C PRO A 36 5.22 2.32 -4.83
N CYS A 37 6.13 3.06 -5.48
CA CYS A 37 6.82 2.64 -6.70
C CYS A 37 8.17 1.96 -6.45
N ILE A 38 8.59 1.81 -5.18
CA ILE A 38 9.87 1.18 -4.82
C ILE A 38 9.94 -0.28 -5.30
N THR A 39 11.10 -0.68 -5.80
CA THR A 39 11.30 -2.04 -6.30
C THR A 39 11.64 -3.02 -5.17
N VAL A 40 11.34 -4.31 -5.38
CA VAL A 40 11.73 -5.39 -4.44
C VAL A 40 13.25 -5.43 -4.23
N LYS A 41 14.03 -5.04 -5.25
CA LYS A 41 15.49 -5.00 -5.17
C LYS A 41 15.99 -3.85 -4.28
N GLU A 42 15.42 -2.66 -4.41
CA GLU A 42 15.74 -1.52 -3.55
C GLU A 42 15.33 -1.79 -2.10
N LEU A 43 14.15 -2.36 -1.88
CA LEU A 43 13.71 -2.78 -0.54
C LEU A 43 14.64 -3.80 0.11
N ALA A 44 15.14 -4.76 -0.67
CA ALA A 44 16.11 -5.75 -0.21
C ALA A 44 17.44 -5.10 0.19
N GLN A 45 17.87 -4.07 -0.53
CA GLN A 45 19.09 -3.32 -0.22
C GLN A 45 18.92 -2.45 1.03
N GLU A 46 17.77 -1.76 1.15
CA GLU A 46 17.49 -0.86 2.28
C GLU A 46 17.35 -1.62 3.61
N LEU A 47 16.74 -2.81 3.57
CA LEU A 47 16.51 -3.64 4.75
C LEU A 47 17.61 -4.69 5.01
N ASP A 48 18.65 -4.74 4.18
CA ASP A 48 19.71 -5.78 4.20
C ASP A 48 19.15 -7.21 4.25
N VAL A 49 18.11 -7.47 3.44
CA VAL A 49 17.36 -8.73 3.43
C VAL A 49 17.30 -9.28 2.01
N SER A 50 17.27 -10.61 1.86
CA SER A 50 17.18 -11.22 0.53
C SER A 50 15.90 -10.79 -0.22
N THR A 51 16.01 -10.60 -1.54
CA THR A 51 14.86 -10.29 -2.41
C THR A 51 13.72 -11.31 -2.30
N GLY A 52 14.06 -12.59 -2.06
CA GLY A 52 13.09 -13.66 -1.84
C GLY A 52 12.28 -13.46 -0.56
N THR A 53 12.91 -13.02 0.52
CA THR A 53 12.25 -12.70 1.79
C THR A 53 11.26 -11.54 1.61
N ILE A 54 11.69 -10.46 0.95
CA ILE A 54 10.81 -9.30 0.66
C ILE A 54 9.62 -9.72 -0.20
N SER A 55 9.85 -10.51 -1.27
CA SER A 55 8.76 -11.01 -2.12
C SER A 55 7.77 -11.88 -1.35
N ASN A 56 8.25 -12.78 -0.49
CA ASN A 56 7.38 -13.64 0.32
C ASN A 56 6.56 -12.83 1.33
N HIS A 57 7.17 -11.79 1.89
CA HIS A 57 6.52 -10.88 2.82
C HIS A 57 5.44 -10.04 2.15
N LEU A 58 5.74 -9.43 1.00
CA LEU A 58 4.75 -8.66 0.23
C LEU A 58 3.54 -9.53 -0.16
N LYS A 59 3.78 -10.81 -0.51
CA LYS A 59 2.71 -11.78 -0.74
C LYS A 59 1.90 -12.06 0.53
N ALA A 60 2.56 -12.27 1.67
CA ALA A 60 1.88 -12.50 2.95
C ALA A 60 1.05 -11.29 3.44
N SER A 61 1.47 -10.07 3.08
CA SER A 61 0.77 -8.82 3.39
C SER A 61 -0.26 -8.40 2.33
N ASN A 62 -0.57 -9.25 1.36
CA ASN A 62 -1.50 -8.98 0.25
C ASN A 62 -1.14 -7.75 -0.60
N LYS A 63 0.13 -7.37 -0.67
CA LYS A 63 0.61 -6.29 -1.53
C LYS A 63 0.92 -6.84 -2.92
N THR A 64 0.37 -6.19 -3.95
CA THR A 64 0.56 -6.54 -5.35
C THR A 64 0.97 -5.31 -6.15
N LYS A 65 1.87 -5.48 -7.12
CA LYS A 65 2.25 -4.40 -8.04
C LYS A 65 1.08 -4.11 -8.97
N LYS A 66 0.60 -2.87 -8.95
CA LYS A 66 -0.33 -2.34 -9.95
C LYS A 66 0.45 -1.47 -10.92
N MET A 67 0.01 -1.41 -12.17
CA MET A 67 0.53 -0.43 -13.11
C MET A 67 -0.01 0.95 -12.76
N ASP A 68 0.82 1.97 -12.90
CA ASP A 68 0.40 3.35 -12.71
C ASP A 68 -0.64 3.74 -13.76
N THR A 69 -1.58 4.60 -13.36
CA THR A 69 -2.59 5.13 -14.27
C THR A 69 -2.00 6.29 -15.05
N TRP A 70 -2.24 6.33 -16.37
CA TRP A 70 -1.87 7.48 -17.20
C TRP A 70 -2.69 8.71 -16.81
N ILE A 71 -2.01 9.77 -16.38
CA ILE A 71 -2.59 11.09 -16.13
C ILE A 71 -2.24 11.98 -17.33
N THR A 72 -3.23 12.58 -17.97
CA THR A 72 -3.05 13.30 -19.25
C THR A 72 -2.26 14.60 -19.11
N HIS A 73 -2.43 15.32 -17.99
CA HIS A 73 -1.79 16.60 -17.74
C HIS A 73 -1.34 16.72 -16.29
N GLU A 74 -0.11 17.19 -16.10
CA GLU A 74 0.36 17.65 -14.79
C GLU A 74 -0.30 19.00 -14.48
N LEU A 75 -1.11 19.03 -13.42
CA LEU A 75 -1.85 20.23 -13.02
C LEU A 75 -1.02 21.04 -12.03
N THR A 76 -0.94 22.35 -12.27
CA THR A 76 -0.44 23.31 -11.28
C THR A 76 -1.41 23.40 -10.09
N ASN A 77 -0.92 23.84 -8.92
CA ASN A 77 -1.76 24.06 -7.74
C ASN A 77 -2.94 25.00 -8.04
N GLU A 78 -2.72 26.05 -8.85
CA GLU A 78 -3.79 26.96 -9.26
C GLU A 78 -4.86 26.25 -10.11
N GLN A 79 -4.47 25.43 -11.08
CA GLN A 79 -5.42 24.65 -11.89
C GLN A 79 -6.21 23.65 -11.03
N CYS A 80 -5.57 23.02 -10.05
CA CYS A 80 -6.24 22.13 -9.08
C CYS A 80 -7.30 22.89 -8.28
N LEU A 81 -6.95 24.04 -7.71
CA LEU A 81 -7.88 24.89 -6.94
C LEU A 81 -9.05 25.36 -7.80
N ARG A 82 -8.79 25.90 -9.00
CA ARG A 82 -9.86 26.34 -9.90
C ARG A 82 -10.82 25.20 -10.26
N ARG A 83 -10.29 24.01 -10.55
CA ARG A 83 -11.12 22.82 -10.82
C ARG A 83 -11.97 22.43 -9.60
N MET A 84 -11.38 22.43 -8.41
CA MET A 84 -12.08 22.11 -7.17
C MET A 84 -13.23 23.09 -6.91
N GLU A 85 -12.99 24.39 -7.07
CA GLU A 85 -13.99 25.45 -6.89
C GLU A 85 -15.15 25.30 -7.88
N ILE A 86 -14.84 25.15 -9.18
CA ILE A 86 -15.85 24.96 -10.23
C ILE A 86 -16.68 23.71 -9.96
N CYS A 87 -16.03 22.57 -9.68
CA CYS A 87 -16.72 21.32 -9.38
C CYS A 87 -17.61 21.45 -8.14
N SER A 88 -17.14 22.12 -7.08
CA SER A 88 -17.91 22.33 -5.85
C SER A 88 -19.15 23.20 -6.09
N SER A 89 -19.00 24.28 -6.87
CA SER A 89 -20.11 25.15 -7.27
C SER A 89 -21.15 24.40 -8.12
N LEU A 90 -20.69 23.63 -9.11
CA LEU A 90 -21.57 22.80 -9.96
C LEU A 90 -22.29 21.72 -9.13
N LEU A 91 -21.60 21.09 -8.17
CA LEU A 91 -22.20 20.11 -7.26
C LEU A 91 -23.27 20.75 -6.38
N LEU A 92 -23.01 21.92 -5.80
CA LEU A 92 -23.98 22.66 -5.01
C LEU A 92 -25.20 23.06 -5.84
N ARG A 93 -24.97 23.59 -7.05
CA ARG A 93 -26.06 23.91 -8.00
C ARG A 93 -26.89 22.68 -8.31
N HIS A 94 -26.26 21.52 -8.54
CA HIS A 94 -26.98 20.28 -8.88
C HIS A 94 -27.85 19.78 -7.75
N LYS A 95 -27.38 19.91 -6.50
CA LYS A 95 -28.15 19.55 -5.30
C LYS A 95 -29.37 20.45 -5.11
N ASN A 96 -29.23 21.75 -5.39
CA ASN A 96 -30.33 22.71 -5.26
C ASN A 96 -31.35 22.57 -6.41
N GLU A 97 -30.86 22.41 -7.65
CA GLU A 97 -31.70 22.24 -8.83
C GLU A 97 -30.98 21.35 -9.86
N SER A 98 -31.55 20.17 -10.13
CA SER A 98 -30.96 19.25 -11.11
C SER A 98 -30.97 19.87 -12.51
N PHE A 99 -29.78 20.19 -13.02
CA PHE A 99 -29.62 20.86 -14.31
C PHE A 99 -29.11 19.95 -15.43
N LEU A 100 -28.73 18.70 -15.15
CA LEU A 100 -28.08 17.80 -16.13
C LEU A 100 -28.95 17.58 -17.38
N LYS A 101 -30.27 17.51 -17.24
CA LYS A 101 -31.22 17.35 -18.36
C LYS A 101 -31.25 18.53 -19.34
N ARG A 102 -30.74 19.68 -18.93
CA ARG A 102 -30.70 20.92 -19.74
C ARG A 102 -29.33 21.17 -20.37
N ILE A 103 -28.32 20.35 -20.05
CA ILE A 103 -26.97 20.53 -20.59
C ILE A 103 -26.92 19.98 -22.01
N ILE A 104 -26.37 20.78 -22.92
CA ILE A 104 -25.89 20.35 -24.23
C ILE A 104 -24.37 20.47 -24.19
N THR A 105 -23.65 19.39 -24.52
CA THR A 105 -22.19 19.35 -24.55
C THR A 105 -21.68 19.08 -25.97
N CYS A 106 -20.53 19.65 -26.31
CA CYS A 106 -19.72 19.32 -27.49
C CYS A 106 -18.25 19.33 -27.05
N ASP A 107 -17.41 18.56 -27.76
CA ASP A 107 -15.95 18.66 -27.67
C ASP A 107 -15.43 19.65 -28.74
#